data_AF-A0A2J6Q975-F1
#
_entry.id   AF-A0A2J6Q975-F1
#
_cell.length_a   1.000
_cell.length_b   1.000
_cell.length_c   1.000
_cell.angle_alpha   90.00
_cell.angle_beta   90.00
_cell.angle_gamma   90.00
#
_symmetry.space_group_name_H-M   'P 1'
#
loop_
_entity.id
_entity.type
_entity.pdbx_description
1 polymer ?
#
loop_
_entity_poly.entity_id
_entity_poly.type
_entity_poly.pdbx_seq_one_letter_code
_entity_poly.pdbx_strand_id
1 'polypeptide(L)' 'MTKSESDTKNAAAVEEDDEPDEWDKRIFSTGCAVENTKMNDCYYEKKDWRLCKNELEMFRKCWKQHQNDKRTEMKDA' A
#
# COMPACT_ATOMS: atom_id res chain seq x y z
N MET A 1 -44.63 -17.26 20.36
CA MET A 1 -43.81 -18.16 21.20
C MET A 1 -42.94 -18.94 20.22
N THR A 2 -41.61 -18.91 20.11
CA THR A 2 -40.44 -18.42 20.87
C THR A 2 -39.25 -18.56 19.89
N LYS A 3 -38.55 -17.50 19.49
CA LYS A 3 -37.22 -17.05 19.98
C LYS A 3 -36.05 -18.01 19.60
N SER A 4 -35.00 -17.40 19.03
CA SER A 4 -33.57 -17.83 18.96
C SER A 4 -33.15 -18.48 17.63
N GLU A 5 -32.07 -18.12 16.93
CA GLU A 5 -30.90 -17.24 17.12
C GLU A 5 -30.37 -16.90 15.69
N SER A 6 -30.17 -15.63 15.31
CA SER A 6 -28.93 -14.87 15.52
C SER A 6 -27.68 -15.38 14.78
N ASP A 7 -27.77 -15.76 13.51
CA ASP A 7 -26.63 -15.75 12.58
C ASP A 7 -26.57 -14.41 11.81
N THR A 8 -26.36 -13.35 12.58
CA THR A 8 -25.76 -12.11 12.08
C THR A 8 -24.30 -12.18 12.46
N LYS A 9 -23.43 -12.55 11.52
CA LYS A 9 -22.02 -12.14 11.51
C LYS A 9 -21.35 -12.49 10.18
N ASN A 10 -21.08 -11.42 9.43
CA ASN A 10 -20.05 -11.30 8.40
C ASN A 10 -20.08 -12.30 7.23
N ALA A 11 -21.01 -12.08 6.32
CA ALA A 11 -20.79 -12.32 4.88
C ALA A 11 -20.62 -10.97 4.15
N ALA A 12 -19.87 -10.04 4.77
CA ALA A 12 -19.52 -8.76 4.16
C ALA A 12 -18.02 -8.75 3.90
N ALA A 13 -17.66 -8.32 2.68
CA ALA A 13 -16.31 -8.21 2.11
C ALA A 13 -15.75 -9.48 1.44
N VAL A 14 -16.48 -10.01 0.44
CA VAL A 14 -15.85 -10.63 -0.73
C VAL A 14 -16.40 -9.91 -1.96
N GLU A 15 -16.17 -8.60 -2.04
CA GLU A 15 -16.31 -7.76 -3.24
C GLU A 15 -15.45 -6.49 -3.04
N GLU A 16 -14.13 -6.60 -3.20
CA GLU A 16 -13.20 -5.46 -3.38
C GLU A 16 -12.02 -5.90 -4.28
N ASP A 17 -12.26 -6.68 -5.34
CA ASP A 17 -11.19 -7.28 -6.17
C ASP A 17 -10.88 -6.52 -7.47
N ASP A 18 -11.44 -5.32 -7.67
CA ASP A 18 -11.23 -4.54 -8.91
C ASP A 18 -11.04 -3.02 -8.68
N GLU A 19 -10.96 -2.57 -7.42
CA GLU A 19 -10.57 -1.20 -7.10
C GLU A 19 -9.19 -1.17 -6.45
N PRO A 20 -8.24 -0.36 -6.95
CA PRO A 20 -6.99 -0.15 -6.23
C PRO A 20 -7.31 0.43 -4.86
N ASP A 21 -6.70 -0.13 -3.82
CA ASP A 21 -6.92 0.31 -2.44
C ASP A 21 -6.53 1.81 -2.30
N GLU A 22 -6.96 2.46 -1.21
CA GLU A 22 -6.65 3.88 -1.03
C GLU A 22 -5.14 4.16 -1.01
N TRP A 23 -4.33 3.16 -0.66
CA TRP A 23 -2.88 3.27 -0.56
C TRP A 23 -2.22 3.19 -1.95
N ASP A 24 -2.60 2.23 -2.77
CA ASP A 24 -2.22 2.02 -4.16
C ASP A 24 -2.66 3.21 -5.00
N LYS A 25 -3.90 3.70 -4.85
CA LYS A 25 -4.36 4.95 -5.48
C LYS A 25 -3.40 6.10 -5.15
N ARG A 26 -2.96 6.20 -3.89
CA ARG A 26 -2.00 7.22 -3.44
C ARG A 26 -0.63 7.01 -4.10
N ILE A 27 -0.11 5.79 -4.13
CA ILE A 27 1.16 5.44 -4.76
C ILE A 27 1.14 5.68 -6.27
N PHE A 28 0.11 5.25 -6.99
CA PHE A 28 -0.06 5.53 -8.41
C PHE A 28 -0.07 7.03 -8.70
N SER A 29 -0.74 7.82 -7.86
CA SER A 29 -0.76 9.28 -8.01
C SER A 29 0.59 9.97 -7.72
N THR A 30 1.56 9.27 -7.14
CA THR A 30 2.92 9.80 -6.92
C THR A 30 3.83 9.68 -8.15
N GLY A 31 3.47 8.84 -9.12
CA GLY A 31 4.31 8.52 -10.27
C GLY A 31 5.42 7.49 -10.01
N CYS A 32 5.59 7.03 -8.76
CA CYS A 32 6.64 6.11 -8.34
C CYS A 32 6.14 4.69 -8.03
N ALA A 33 5.01 4.30 -8.65
CA ALA A 33 4.37 3.01 -8.39
C ALA A 33 5.26 1.83 -8.81
N VAL A 34 5.99 1.96 -9.91
CA VAL A 34 6.86 0.88 -10.42
C VAL A 34 7.98 0.55 -9.42
N GLU A 35 8.63 1.58 -8.88
CA GLU A 35 9.67 1.43 -7.87
C GLU A 35 9.09 0.89 -6.55
N ASN A 36 7.88 1.31 -6.17
CA ASN A 36 7.18 0.78 -5.00
C ASN A 36 6.89 -0.72 -5.15
N THR A 37 6.37 -1.15 -6.31
CA THR A 37 6.11 -2.56 -6.61
C THR A 37 7.41 -3.36 -6.55
N LYS A 38 8.49 -2.90 -7.21
CA LYS A 38 9.79 -3.60 -7.16
C LYS A 38 10.34 -3.76 -5.74
N MET A 39 10.17 -2.75 -4.90
CA MET A 39 10.56 -2.82 -3.49
C MET A 39 9.73 -3.85 -2.73
N ASN A 40 8.41 -3.86 -2.93
CA ASN A 40 7.51 -4.83 -2.31
C ASN A 40 7.78 -6.25 -2.79
N ASP A 41 8.06 -6.43 -4.08
CA ASP A 41 8.42 -7.73 -4.67
C ASP A 41 9.72 -8.25 -4.05
N CYS A 42 10.76 -7.41 -3.93
CA CYS A 42 12.00 -7.80 -3.29
C CYS A 42 11.78 -8.22 -1.82
N TYR A 43 10.96 -7.48 -1.07
CA TYR A 43 10.60 -7.87 0.28
C TYR A 43 9.77 -9.16 0.27
N TYR A 44 8.88 -9.35 -0.68
CA TYR A 44 8.05 -10.55 -0.75
C TYR A 44 8.90 -11.80 -1.00
N GLU A 45 9.91 -11.70 -1.86
CA GLU A 45 10.86 -12.78 -2.17
C GLU A 45 11.82 -13.06 -1.02
N LYS A 46 12.45 -12.01 -0.47
CA LYS A 46 13.53 -12.17 0.52
C LYS A 46 13.06 -12.15 1.97
N LYS A 47 11.88 -11.59 2.23
CA LYS A 47 11.32 -11.27 3.55
C LYS A 47 12.25 -10.43 4.43
N ASP A 48 13.21 -9.72 3.84
CA ASP A 48 14.14 -8.81 4.54
C ASP A 48 14.41 -7.54 3.71
N TRP A 49 13.92 -6.41 4.21
CA TRP A 49 14.09 -5.10 3.57
C TRP A 49 15.56 -4.66 3.50
N ARG A 50 16.44 -5.17 4.37
CA ARG A 50 17.88 -4.84 4.36
C ARG A 50 18.60 -5.36 3.13
N LEU A 51 18.06 -6.42 2.51
CA LEU A 51 18.55 -7.00 1.26
C LEU A 51 17.95 -6.34 0.02
N CYS A 52 17.04 -5.38 0.20
CA CYS A 52 16.34 -4.63 -0.83
C CYS A 52 16.76 -3.15 -0.87
N LYS A 53 18.00 -2.87 -0.44
CA LYS A 53 18.54 -1.50 -0.38
C LYS A 53 18.53 -0.81 -1.75
N ASN A 54 18.78 -1.55 -2.83
CA ASN A 54 18.83 -0.97 -4.16
C ASN A 54 17.43 -0.47 -4.58
N GLU A 55 16.42 -1.30 -4.38
CA GLU A 55 15.02 -1.01 -4.69
C GLU A 55 14.50 0.17 -3.84
N LEU A 56 14.86 0.18 -2.56
CA LEU A 56 14.59 1.31 -1.65
C LEU A 56 15.24 2.61 -2.11
N GLU A 57 16.49 2.57 -2.60
CA GLU A 57 17.18 3.74 -3.14
C GLU A 57 16.54 4.24 -4.43
N MET A 58 16.12 3.34 -5.32
CA MET A 58 15.41 3.72 -6.55
C MET A 58 14.07 4.38 -6.24
N PHE A 59 13.31 3.80 -5.31
CA PHE A 59 12.07 4.41 -4.83
C PHE A 59 12.31 5.80 -4.26
N ARG A 60 13.31 5.97 -3.39
CA ARG A 60 13.70 7.29 -2.83
C ARG A 60 14.12 8.29 -3.90
N LYS A 61 14.82 7.87 -4.95
CA LYS A 61 15.22 8.74 -6.06
C LYS A 61 13.99 9.23 -6.83
N CYS A 62 13.11 8.32 -7.22
CA CYS A 62 11.84 8.67 -7.86
C CYS A 62 11.03 9.62 -6.96
N TRP A 63 10.92 9.29 -5.67
CA TRP A 63 10.18 10.06 -4.70
C TRP A 63 10.61 11.52 -4.63
N LYS A 64 11.93 11.75 -4.58
CA LYS A 64 12.53 13.09 -4.61
C LYS A 64 12.33 13.81 -5.95
N GLN A 65 12.46 13.10 -7.07
CA GLN A 65 12.25 13.67 -8.41
C GLN A 65 10.83 14.19 -8.58
N HIS A 66 9.84 13.45 -8.06
CA HIS A 66 8.43 13.82 -8.09
C HIS A 66 8.01 14.80 -6.96
N GLN A 67 8.97 15.24 -6.13
CA GLN A 67 8.73 16.12 -4.98
C GLN A 67 7.64 15.60 -4.03
N ASN A 68 7.52 14.28 -3.92
CA ASN A 68 6.51 13.63 -3.08
C ASN A 68 6.71 13.90 -1.59
N ASP A 69 7.93 14.31 -1.19
CA ASP A 69 8.23 14.79 0.16
C ASP A 69 7.23 15.88 0.61
N LYS A 70 6.87 16.82 -0.27
CA LYS A 70 5.88 17.88 0.03
C LYS A 70 4.45 17.35 0.16
N ARG A 71 4.14 16.23 -0.52
CA ARG A 71 2.83 15.58 -0.43
C ARG A 71 2.67 14.76 0.84
N THR A 72 3.77 14.27 1.40
CA THR A 72 3.80 13.47 2.63
C THR A 72 4.35 14.21 3.84
N GLU A 73 4.72 15.49 3.69
CA GLU A 73 4.89 16.42 4.80
C GLU A 73 3.55 16.54 5.53
N MET A 74 3.30 15.61 6.47
CA MET A 74 2.37 15.87 7.54
C MET A 74 3.00 17.00 8.36
N LYS A 75 2.44 18.21 8.24
CA LYS A 75 2.63 19.22 9.29
C LYS A 75 2.28 18.54 10.60
N ASP A 76 3.21 18.58 11.55
CA ASP A 76 3.07 18.00 12.89
C ASP A 76 1.63 18.21 13.39
N ALA A 77 0.92 17.10 13.62
CA ALA A 77 -0.41 17.09 14.22
C ALA A 77 -0.30 17.07 15.75
#